data_AF-A0ABD7UYQ5-F1
#
_entry.id   AF-A0ABD7UYQ5-F1
#
_cell.length_a   1.000
_cell.length_b   1.000
_cell.length_c   1.000
_cell.angle_alpha   90.00
_cell.angle_beta   90.00
_cell.angle_gamma   90.00
#
_symmetry.space_group_name_H-M   'P 1'
#
loop_
_entity.id
_entity.type
_entity.pdbx_description
1 polymer ?
#
loop_
_entity_poly.entity_id
_entity_poly.type
_entity_poly.pdbx_seq_one_letter_code
_entity_poly.pdbx_strand_id
1 'polypeptide(L)'
;MRTEDSTLRPLRPAQRRRWAAALAVIVAVVLGAATAPVAAAAPGPNTGFALPFSGAPGFEYLAPPKLTDRAQLNQPLGQKAADRIAAGMGLSPKDALSEKQYRQLLSGGGIGGSRDAAKIIDACLIILTNTKGRPMFGDSVVGSYGLYVNKQGMLQSPANASAPTRQVNALIAPGGYVGNWLRANGATHTLLALYRSAYTIEIPFGFVSQQMSGAAQLVTNTKGDVTSTVGMSMAPPLWLVNFALLYIVKPSLAAAMPAYWAPIPQPVAAAIKASPTGQVPWSKYRSYFE
;
A
#
# COMPACT_ATOMS: atom_id res chain seq x y z
N MET A 1 50.84 -9.31 17.43
CA MET A 1 49.55 -9.59 18.10
C MET A 1 49.21 -8.35 18.94
N ARG A 2 48.38 -7.45 18.42
CA ARG A 2 47.78 -6.32 19.14
C ARG A 2 46.51 -5.92 18.39
N THR A 3 45.38 -6.22 19.01
CA THR A 3 44.02 -5.88 18.57
C THR A 3 43.73 -4.42 18.93
N GLU A 4 43.34 -3.60 17.95
CA GLU A 4 42.73 -2.29 18.20
C GLU A 4 41.21 -2.41 18.25
N ASP A 5 40.67 -1.90 19.35
CA ASP A 5 39.30 -1.96 19.81
C ASP A 5 38.51 -0.77 19.23
N SER A 6 37.55 -1.04 18.35
CA SER A 6 36.66 -0.03 17.77
C SER A 6 35.52 0.27 18.75
N THR A 7 35.74 1.24 19.64
CA THR A 7 34.70 1.70 20.57
C THR A 7 33.65 2.56 19.84
N LEU A 8 32.47 1.96 19.66
CA LEU A 8 31.24 2.65 19.31
C LEU A 8 30.90 3.70 20.38
N ARG A 9 30.93 4.98 20.00
CA ARG A 9 30.47 6.08 20.87
C ARG A 9 28.99 5.90 21.22
N PRO A 10 28.61 5.83 22.51
CA PRO A 10 27.21 5.78 22.89
C PRO A 10 26.52 7.13 22.65
N LEU A 11 25.29 7.07 22.12
CA LEU A 11 24.43 8.24 21.89
C LEU A 11 24.17 8.99 23.20
N ARG A 12 24.23 10.34 23.14
CA ARG A 12 24.07 11.23 24.29
C ARG A 12 22.69 11.07 24.96
N PRO A 13 22.59 11.22 26.30
CA PRO A 13 21.35 10.98 27.07
C PRO A 13 20.12 11.77 26.59
N ALA A 14 20.32 12.98 26.06
CA ALA A 14 19.26 13.83 25.55
C ALA A 14 18.60 13.31 24.26
N GLN A 15 19.33 12.56 23.42
CA GLN A 15 18.76 11.89 22.24
C GLN A 15 17.91 10.70 22.67
N ARG A 16 18.39 9.86 23.61
CA ARG A 16 17.62 8.71 24.13
C ARG A 16 16.27 9.14 24.72
N ARG A 17 16.21 10.28 25.41
CA ARG A 17 14.97 10.84 25.98
C ARG A 17 13.97 11.28 24.91
N ARG A 18 14.43 11.85 23.78
CA ARG A 18 13.56 12.25 22.66
C ARG A 18 13.01 11.05 21.87
N TRP A 19 13.82 10.00 21.70
CA TRP A 19 13.37 8.75 21.06
C TRP A 19 12.42 7.94 21.95
N ALA A 20 12.67 7.91 23.28
CA ALA A 20 11.76 7.30 24.24
C ALA A 20 10.41 8.03 24.31
N ALA A 21 10.41 9.37 24.21
CA ALA A 21 9.18 10.17 24.14
C ALA A 21 8.39 9.92 22.84
N ALA A 22 9.07 9.81 21.70
CA ALA A 22 8.41 9.48 20.42
C ALA A 22 7.81 8.06 20.40
N LEU A 23 8.52 7.08 20.98
CA LEU A 23 8.00 5.71 21.17
C LEU A 23 6.83 5.67 22.15
N ALA A 24 6.87 6.45 23.23
CA ALA A 24 5.79 6.53 24.21
C ALA A 24 4.52 7.15 23.61
N VAL A 25 4.63 8.13 22.72
CA VAL A 25 3.47 8.72 22.01
C VAL A 25 2.86 7.71 21.03
N ILE A 26 3.68 6.93 20.31
CA ILE A 26 3.17 5.88 19.40
C ILE A 26 2.49 4.76 20.20
N VAL A 27 3.09 4.31 21.30
CA VAL A 27 2.51 3.27 22.17
C VAL A 27 1.24 3.76 22.88
N ALA A 28 1.17 5.04 23.28
CA ALA A 28 -0.04 5.63 23.86
C ALA A 28 -1.19 5.76 22.85
N VAL A 29 -0.88 6.05 21.58
CA VAL A 29 -1.88 6.04 20.50
C VAL A 29 -2.34 4.61 20.18
N VAL A 30 -1.45 3.63 20.24
CA VAL A 30 -1.78 2.21 20.00
C VAL A 30 -2.58 1.58 21.15
N LEU A 31 -2.29 1.92 22.40
CA LEU A 31 -3.01 1.39 23.58
C LEU A 31 -4.32 2.13 23.87
N GLY A 32 -4.43 3.42 23.57
CA GLY A 32 -5.68 4.18 23.71
C GLY A 32 -6.78 3.77 22.73
N ALA A 33 -6.42 3.10 21.63
CA ALA A 33 -7.36 2.58 20.64
C ALA A 33 -7.89 1.17 20.97
N ALA A 34 -7.34 0.48 21.97
CA ALA A 34 -7.67 -0.92 22.27
C ALA A 34 -8.88 -1.09 23.21
N THR A 35 -9.41 0.00 23.78
CA THR A 35 -10.51 -0.05 24.77
C THR A 35 -11.74 0.75 24.38
N ALA A 36 -11.76 1.36 23.19
CA ALA A 36 -12.98 1.97 22.69
C ALA A 36 -13.96 0.84 22.27
N PRO A 37 -15.22 0.85 22.74
CA PRO A 37 -16.23 -0.04 22.18
C PRO A 37 -16.26 0.18 20.67
N VAL A 38 -16.31 -0.90 19.90
CA VAL A 38 -16.44 -0.87 18.43
C VAL A 38 -17.77 -0.20 18.10
N ALA A 39 -17.76 1.13 18.03
CA ALA A 39 -18.84 1.90 17.46
C ALA A 39 -18.99 1.42 16.02
N ALA A 40 -20.21 0.99 15.67
CA ALA A 40 -20.53 0.64 14.29
C ALA A 40 -20.02 1.76 13.38
N ALA A 41 -19.12 1.41 12.48
CA ALA A 41 -18.41 2.35 11.64
C ALA A 41 -19.45 3.08 10.77
N ALA A 42 -19.75 4.34 11.10
CA ALA A 42 -20.65 5.16 10.30
C ALA A 42 -19.99 5.42 8.93
N PRO A 43 -20.72 5.28 7.80
CA PRO A 43 -20.18 5.60 6.50
C PRO A 43 -19.66 7.04 6.48
N GLY A 44 -18.41 7.25 6.04
CA GLY A 44 -17.93 8.59 5.74
C GLY A 44 -18.81 9.21 4.65
N PRO A 45 -19.14 10.52 4.74
CA PRO A 45 -20.23 11.13 3.97
C PRO A 45 -20.08 11.04 2.44
N ASN A 46 -18.88 10.78 1.93
CA ASN A 46 -18.58 10.94 0.50
C ASN A 46 -18.24 9.63 -0.24
N THR A 47 -17.48 8.72 0.39
CA THR A 47 -16.93 7.54 -0.31
C THR A 47 -17.71 6.25 -0.05
N GLY A 48 -18.44 6.16 1.07
CA GLY A 48 -19.11 4.94 1.53
C GLY A 48 -18.21 3.97 2.29
N PHE A 49 -16.91 4.26 2.43
CA PHE A 49 -16.07 3.56 3.40
C PHE A 49 -16.27 4.20 4.77
N ALA A 50 -16.28 3.38 5.81
CA ALA A 50 -16.32 3.85 7.18
C ALA A 50 -14.92 3.85 7.78
N LEU A 51 -14.69 4.63 8.85
CA LEU A 51 -13.39 4.62 9.54
C LEU A 51 -13.06 3.22 10.07
N PRO A 52 -11.78 2.78 10.00
CA PRO A 52 -10.62 3.50 9.46
C PRO A 52 -10.46 3.37 7.93
N PHE A 53 -11.30 2.61 7.25
CA PHE A 53 -11.20 2.33 5.81
C PHE A 53 -11.40 3.56 4.92
N SER A 54 -12.06 4.62 5.40
CA SER A 54 -12.14 5.90 4.68
C SER A 54 -10.83 6.69 4.69
N GLY A 55 -9.90 6.41 5.61
CA GLY A 55 -8.66 7.19 5.75
C GLY A 55 -8.92 8.57 6.36
N ALA A 56 -7.97 9.49 6.15
CA ALA A 56 -8.12 10.85 6.66
C ALA A 56 -9.11 11.65 5.77
N PRO A 57 -10.09 12.36 6.37
CA PRO A 57 -11.12 13.07 5.60
C PRO A 57 -10.59 14.04 4.54
N GLY A 58 -9.43 14.65 4.81
CA GLY A 58 -8.78 15.59 3.90
C GLY A 58 -8.16 14.98 2.64
N PHE A 59 -8.08 13.64 2.52
CA PHE A 59 -7.50 12.97 1.35
C PHE A 59 -8.42 11.93 0.71
N GLU A 60 -9.61 11.69 1.27
CA GLU A 60 -10.62 10.77 0.72
C GLU A 60 -10.89 10.98 -0.78
N TYR A 61 -10.92 12.23 -1.23
CA TYR A 61 -11.21 12.60 -2.62
C TYR A 61 -10.10 12.22 -3.60
N LEU A 62 -8.90 11.88 -3.12
CA LEU A 62 -7.76 11.47 -3.93
C LEU A 62 -7.75 9.96 -4.22
N ALA A 63 -8.53 9.18 -3.47
CA ALA A 63 -8.67 7.74 -3.69
C ALA A 63 -9.48 7.45 -4.97
N PRO A 64 -9.29 6.28 -5.59
CA PRO A 64 -10.01 5.91 -6.80
C PRO A 64 -11.52 5.86 -6.51
N PRO A 65 -12.36 6.43 -7.38
CA PRO A 65 -13.80 6.29 -7.24
C PRO A 65 -14.26 4.88 -7.65
N LYS A 66 -15.48 4.52 -7.25
CA LYS A 66 -16.18 3.36 -7.81
C LYS A 66 -16.34 3.57 -9.30
N LEU A 67 -16.11 2.53 -10.11
CA LEU A 67 -16.48 2.59 -11.51
C LEU A 67 -17.99 2.83 -11.68
N THR A 68 -18.34 3.57 -12.72
CA THR A 68 -19.70 3.83 -13.18
C THR A 68 -19.99 3.15 -14.52
N ASP A 69 -18.94 2.76 -15.25
CA ASP A 69 -19.02 2.13 -16.57
C ASP A 69 -18.06 0.93 -16.66
N ARG A 70 -18.46 -0.14 -17.35
CA ARG A 70 -17.63 -1.35 -17.53
C ARG A 70 -16.33 -1.07 -18.29
N ALA A 71 -16.29 -0.08 -19.19
CA ALA A 71 -15.08 0.32 -19.91
C ALA A 71 -13.96 0.84 -18.99
N GLN A 72 -14.32 1.34 -17.80
CA GLN A 72 -13.38 1.81 -16.76
C GLN A 72 -12.71 0.66 -16.02
N LEU A 73 -13.29 -0.55 -16.06
CA LEU A 73 -12.78 -1.70 -15.33
C LEU A 73 -11.33 -1.99 -15.72
N ASN A 74 -10.46 -2.04 -14.71
CA ASN A 74 -9.03 -2.27 -14.80
C ASN A 74 -8.26 -1.28 -15.68
N GLN A 75 -8.81 -0.11 -15.99
CA GLN A 75 -8.04 0.91 -16.70
C GLN A 75 -6.93 1.49 -15.80
N PRO A 76 -5.74 1.75 -16.34
CA PRO A 76 -4.69 2.47 -15.60
C PRO A 76 -5.10 3.92 -15.38
N LEU A 77 -4.61 4.51 -14.30
CA LEU A 77 -4.85 5.91 -13.92
C LEU A 77 -4.41 6.92 -14.98
N GLY A 78 -3.26 6.68 -15.62
CA GLY A 78 -2.63 7.58 -16.56
C GLY A 78 -1.84 8.71 -15.88
N GLN A 79 -0.82 9.22 -16.58
CA GLN A 79 0.18 10.12 -15.99
C GLN A 79 -0.43 11.43 -15.46
N LYS A 80 -1.29 12.08 -16.24
CA LYS A 80 -1.92 13.35 -15.84
C LYS A 80 -2.76 13.22 -14.57
N ALA A 81 -3.43 12.09 -14.36
CA ALA A 81 -4.20 11.86 -13.16
C ALA A 81 -3.30 11.52 -11.97
N ALA A 82 -2.25 10.71 -12.18
CA ALA A 82 -1.22 10.46 -11.16
C ALA A 82 -0.60 11.77 -10.66
N ASP A 83 -0.15 12.65 -11.56
CA ASP A 83 0.49 13.91 -11.15
C ASP A 83 -0.46 14.82 -10.36
N ARG A 84 -1.76 14.83 -10.69
CA ARG A 84 -2.78 15.56 -9.91
C ARG A 84 -2.97 14.99 -8.52
N ILE A 85 -3.04 13.66 -8.40
CA ILE A 85 -3.17 12.99 -7.09
C ILE A 85 -1.92 13.25 -6.25
N ALA A 86 -0.74 13.10 -6.85
CA ALA A 86 0.54 13.41 -6.19
C ALA A 86 0.57 14.85 -5.67
N ALA A 87 0.16 15.83 -6.49
CA ALA A 87 0.07 17.22 -6.05
C ALA A 87 -0.88 17.40 -4.86
N GLY A 88 -2.06 16.76 -4.88
CA GLY A 88 -3.00 16.76 -3.75
C GLY A 88 -2.46 16.10 -2.49
N MET A 89 -1.52 15.15 -2.63
CA MET A 89 -0.81 14.53 -1.50
C MET A 89 0.42 15.34 -1.04
N GLY A 90 0.80 16.41 -1.75
CA GLY A 90 2.03 17.17 -1.46
C GLY A 90 3.30 16.59 -2.07
N LEU A 91 3.17 15.81 -3.15
CA LEU A 91 4.26 15.25 -3.95
C LEU A 91 4.29 15.86 -5.36
N SER A 92 5.43 15.75 -6.03
CA SER A 92 5.61 16.21 -7.42
C SER A 92 6.64 15.35 -8.15
N PRO A 93 6.70 15.38 -9.50
CA PRO A 93 7.60 14.51 -10.25
C PRO A 93 9.09 14.63 -9.86
N LYS A 94 9.53 15.81 -9.38
CA LYS A 94 10.91 16.05 -8.92
C LYS A 94 11.27 15.30 -7.64
N ASP A 95 10.27 14.83 -6.89
CA ASP A 95 10.47 14.12 -5.64
C ASP A 95 10.76 12.63 -5.88
N ALA A 96 10.53 12.14 -7.10
CA ALA A 96 10.78 10.76 -7.46
C ALA A 96 12.28 10.45 -7.66
N LEU A 97 12.62 9.17 -7.58
CA LEU A 97 13.97 8.70 -7.88
C LEU A 97 14.38 9.09 -9.31
N SER A 98 15.66 9.44 -9.46
CA SER A 98 16.27 9.48 -10.78
C SER A 98 16.22 8.10 -11.43
N GLU A 99 16.27 8.07 -12.76
CA GLU A 99 16.25 6.82 -13.52
C GLU A 99 17.40 5.86 -13.12
N LYS A 100 18.57 6.40 -12.78
CA LYS A 100 19.69 5.60 -12.25
C LYS A 100 19.36 4.98 -10.89
N GLN A 101 18.83 5.77 -9.95
CA GLN A 101 18.44 5.28 -8.63
C GLN A 101 17.34 4.24 -8.72
N TYR A 102 16.33 4.48 -9.57
CA TYR A 102 15.26 3.51 -9.84
C TYR A 102 15.80 2.15 -10.30
N ARG A 103 16.69 2.13 -11.30
CA ARG A 103 17.32 0.89 -11.78
C ARG A 103 18.20 0.22 -10.74
N GLN A 104 18.90 0.98 -9.91
CA GLN A 104 19.71 0.43 -8.82
C GLN A 104 18.81 -0.19 -7.74
N LEU A 105 17.71 0.47 -7.36
CA LEU A 105 16.78 -0.07 -6.37
C LEU A 105 16.17 -1.40 -6.84
N LEU A 106 15.72 -1.47 -8.09
CA LEU A 106 15.07 -2.68 -8.64
C LEU A 106 16.04 -3.82 -8.97
N SER A 107 17.31 -3.52 -9.21
CA SER A 107 18.33 -4.58 -9.37
C SER A 107 18.94 -5.04 -8.04
N GLY A 108 18.62 -4.37 -6.93
CA GLY A 108 19.28 -4.58 -5.64
C GLY A 108 20.72 -4.06 -5.62
N GLY A 109 21.06 -3.15 -6.53
CA GLY A 109 22.33 -2.45 -6.58
C GLY A 109 22.35 -1.17 -5.72
N GLY A 110 23.34 -0.31 -5.96
CA GLY A 110 23.59 0.85 -5.11
C GLY A 110 24.28 0.49 -3.79
N ILE A 111 24.60 1.52 -3.01
CA ILE A 111 25.25 1.37 -1.70
C ILE A 111 24.26 0.70 -0.74
N GLY A 112 24.68 -0.42 -0.13
CA GLY A 112 23.83 -1.22 0.76
C GLY A 112 22.70 -1.96 0.04
N GLY A 113 22.81 -2.17 -1.27
CA GLY A 113 21.80 -2.88 -2.06
C GLY A 113 21.58 -4.33 -1.65
N SER A 114 20.34 -4.81 -1.82
CA SER A 114 19.95 -6.20 -1.53
C SER A 114 19.09 -6.76 -2.66
N ARG A 115 19.53 -7.85 -3.28
CA ARG A 115 18.76 -8.55 -4.32
C ARG A 115 17.45 -9.13 -3.80
N ASP A 116 17.42 -9.59 -2.55
CA ASP A 116 16.19 -10.15 -1.98
C ASP A 116 15.16 -9.07 -1.66
N ALA A 117 15.61 -7.92 -1.15
CA ALA A 117 14.74 -6.76 -1.00
C ALA A 117 14.20 -6.27 -2.36
N ALA A 118 15.06 -6.25 -3.38
CA ALA A 118 14.67 -5.85 -4.73
C ALA A 118 13.62 -6.78 -5.34
N LYS A 119 13.73 -8.11 -5.15
CA LYS A 119 12.69 -9.08 -5.59
C LYS A 119 11.33 -8.80 -4.95
N ILE A 120 11.31 -8.48 -3.65
CA ILE A 120 10.07 -8.15 -2.93
C ILE A 120 9.47 -6.86 -3.49
N ILE A 121 10.29 -5.81 -3.63
CA ILE A 121 9.87 -4.51 -4.16
C ILE A 121 9.32 -4.66 -5.59
N ASP A 122 10.04 -5.34 -6.48
CA ASP A 122 9.61 -5.57 -7.87
C ASP A 122 8.27 -6.31 -7.93
N ALA A 123 8.11 -7.37 -7.11
CA ALA A 123 6.83 -8.08 -7.01
C ALA A 123 5.68 -7.16 -6.53
N CYS A 124 5.93 -6.26 -5.57
CA CYS A 124 4.94 -5.26 -5.16
C CYS A 124 4.52 -4.34 -6.32
N LEU A 125 5.48 -3.85 -7.09
CA LEU A 125 5.20 -2.97 -8.23
C LEU A 125 4.34 -3.67 -9.29
N ILE A 126 4.62 -4.94 -9.58
CA ILE A 126 3.82 -5.73 -10.52
C ILE A 126 2.40 -5.93 -9.99
N ILE A 127 2.24 -6.32 -8.71
CA ILE A 127 0.93 -6.55 -8.09
C ILE A 127 0.07 -5.28 -8.10
N LEU A 128 0.63 -4.15 -7.68
CA LEU A 128 -0.10 -2.89 -7.54
C LEU A 128 -0.42 -2.20 -8.87
N THR A 129 0.18 -2.66 -9.97
CA THR A 129 -0.06 -2.16 -11.32
C THR A 129 -0.81 -3.16 -12.20
N ASN A 130 -1.56 -4.11 -11.62
CA ASN A 130 -2.36 -5.07 -12.38
C ASN A 130 -3.59 -4.41 -13.03
N THR A 131 -3.36 -3.86 -14.22
CA THR A 131 -4.35 -3.14 -15.05
C THR A 131 -4.30 -3.62 -16.50
N LYS A 132 -5.19 -3.14 -17.36
CA LYS A 132 -5.13 -3.41 -18.80
C LYS A 132 -3.77 -2.97 -19.35
N GLY A 133 -3.13 -3.87 -20.11
CA GLY A 133 -1.74 -3.71 -20.58
C GLY A 133 -0.67 -4.19 -19.59
N ARG A 134 -1.06 -4.62 -18.38
CA ARG A 134 -0.17 -5.19 -17.35
C ARG A 134 -0.82 -6.42 -16.68
N PRO A 135 -1.14 -7.47 -17.45
CA PRO A 135 -1.71 -8.69 -16.89
C PRO A 135 -0.72 -9.39 -15.95
N MET A 136 -1.27 -10.15 -15.01
CA MET A 136 -0.51 -11.05 -14.13
C MET A 136 -0.71 -12.51 -14.56
N PHE A 137 -0.24 -13.46 -13.74
CA PHE A 137 -0.28 -14.89 -14.03
C PHE A 137 -1.66 -15.37 -14.50
N GLY A 138 -1.69 -16.21 -15.52
CA GLY A 138 -2.95 -16.68 -16.15
C GLY A 138 -3.73 -15.55 -16.84
N ASP A 139 -3.01 -14.55 -17.35
CA ASP A 139 -3.52 -13.33 -17.99
C ASP A 139 -4.54 -12.56 -17.14
N SER A 140 -4.46 -12.71 -15.82
CA SER A 140 -5.43 -12.12 -14.91
C SER A 140 -5.28 -10.60 -14.86
N VAL A 141 -6.39 -9.89 -15.02
CA VAL A 141 -6.49 -8.45 -14.79
C VAL A 141 -7.63 -8.21 -13.81
N VAL A 142 -7.30 -8.07 -12.53
CA VAL A 142 -8.28 -7.99 -11.43
C VAL A 142 -7.96 -6.88 -10.43
N GLY A 143 -7.04 -5.96 -10.77
CA GLY A 143 -6.60 -4.90 -9.88
C GLY A 143 -7.73 -3.94 -9.43
N SER A 144 -8.72 -3.64 -10.29
CA SER A 144 -9.89 -2.82 -9.87
C SER A 144 -10.71 -3.48 -8.75
N TYR A 145 -10.68 -4.80 -8.63
CA TYR A 145 -11.35 -5.50 -7.52
C TYR A 145 -10.54 -5.46 -6.22
N GLY A 146 -9.33 -4.92 -6.25
CA GLY A 146 -8.38 -4.97 -5.15
C GLY A 146 -7.83 -6.38 -4.92
N LEU A 147 -7.73 -7.19 -5.98
CA LEU A 147 -7.25 -8.57 -5.97
C LEU A 147 -6.10 -8.75 -6.96
N TYR A 148 -5.38 -9.87 -6.85
CA TYR A 148 -4.41 -10.35 -7.84
C TYR A 148 -4.28 -11.88 -7.77
N VAL A 149 -3.76 -12.49 -8.84
CA VAL A 149 -3.42 -13.91 -8.87
C VAL A 149 -1.93 -14.07 -8.59
N ASN A 150 -1.59 -14.89 -7.59
CA ASN A 150 -0.20 -15.16 -7.23
C ASN A 150 0.42 -16.25 -8.13
N LYS A 151 1.73 -16.52 -7.95
CA LYS A 151 2.48 -17.51 -8.75
C LYS A 151 1.94 -18.94 -8.61
N GLN A 152 1.24 -19.23 -7.51
CA GLN A 152 0.62 -20.53 -7.23
C GLN A 152 -0.78 -20.64 -7.85
N GLY A 153 -1.26 -19.63 -8.58
CA GLY A 153 -2.60 -19.62 -9.17
C GLY A 153 -3.71 -19.35 -8.16
N MET A 154 -3.40 -18.74 -7.02
CA MET A 154 -4.39 -18.35 -6.01
C MET A 154 -4.75 -16.87 -6.15
N LEU A 155 -6.05 -16.58 -6.16
CA LEU A 155 -6.62 -15.24 -6.11
C LEU A 155 -6.62 -14.74 -4.66
N GLN A 156 -6.09 -13.55 -4.43
CA GLN A 156 -6.02 -12.94 -3.10
C GLN A 156 -5.93 -11.41 -3.14
N SER A 157 -6.19 -10.76 -2.01
CA SER A 157 -5.94 -9.32 -1.84
C SER A 157 -4.44 -9.02 -1.78
N PRO A 158 -3.93 -7.90 -2.36
CA PRO A 158 -2.57 -7.40 -2.10
C PRO A 158 -2.28 -7.18 -0.61
N ALA A 159 -3.30 -7.00 0.23
CA ALA A 159 -3.08 -6.86 1.68
C ALA A 159 -2.94 -8.22 2.41
N ASN A 160 -3.06 -9.35 1.71
CA ASN A 160 -2.92 -10.69 2.30
C ASN A 160 -1.56 -10.87 3.01
N ALA A 161 -1.55 -11.59 4.14
CA ALA A 161 -0.35 -11.81 4.95
C ALA A 161 0.83 -12.41 4.16
N SER A 162 0.54 -13.27 3.19
CA SER A 162 1.56 -13.92 2.34
C SER A 162 2.05 -13.05 1.18
N ALA A 163 1.36 -11.95 0.86
CA ALA A 163 1.66 -11.13 -0.31
C ALA A 163 2.97 -10.35 -0.14
N PRO A 164 3.78 -10.17 -1.22
CA PRO A 164 4.96 -9.30 -1.20
C PRO A 164 4.65 -7.88 -0.70
N THR A 165 3.48 -7.35 -1.06
CA THR A 165 2.92 -6.06 -0.62
C THR A 165 2.65 -5.99 0.88
N ARG A 166 2.57 -7.12 1.59
CA ARG A 166 2.59 -7.16 3.06
C ARG A 166 4.01 -7.27 3.60
N GLN A 167 4.85 -8.09 2.97
CA GLN A 167 6.24 -8.31 3.37
C GLN A 167 7.09 -7.03 3.27
N VAL A 168 6.79 -6.17 2.29
CA VAL A 168 7.48 -4.90 2.08
C VAL A 168 7.37 -3.96 3.29
N ASN A 169 6.35 -4.12 4.14
CA ASN A 169 6.18 -3.32 5.36
C ASN A 169 7.43 -3.35 6.25
N ALA A 170 8.13 -4.48 6.34
CA ALA A 170 9.38 -4.59 7.09
C ALA A 170 10.54 -3.81 6.41
N LEU A 171 10.53 -3.70 5.08
CA LEU A 171 11.55 -2.99 4.32
C LEU A 171 11.37 -1.46 4.38
N ILE A 172 10.13 -0.99 4.47
CA ILE A 172 9.78 0.45 4.53
C ILE A 172 9.60 0.98 5.97
N ALA A 173 9.62 0.08 6.97
CA ALA A 173 9.56 0.47 8.37
C ALA A 173 10.65 1.51 8.71
N PRO A 174 10.43 2.39 9.70
CA PRO A 174 11.46 3.33 10.15
C PRO A 174 12.78 2.60 10.47
N GLY A 175 13.88 3.04 9.85
CA GLY A 175 15.18 2.39 9.98
C GLY A 175 15.37 1.12 9.14
N GLY A 176 14.37 0.71 8.37
CA GLY A 176 14.41 -0.42 7.45
C GLY A 176 15.22 -0.16 6.18
N TYR A 177 15.29 -1.21 5.34
CA TYR A 177 16.10 -1.24 4.12
C TYR A 177 15.89 -0.03 3.21
N VAL A 178 14.63 0.30 2.86
CA VAL A 178 14.32 1.35 1.87
C VAL A 178 14.80 2.71 2.37
N GLY A 179 14.52 3.06 3.62
CA GLY A 179 14.96 4.33 4.20
C GLY A 179 16.48 4.45 4.27
N ASN A 180 17.18 3.37 4.62
CA ASN A 180 18.64 3.36 4.68
C ASN A 180 19.26 3.44 3.29
N TRP A 181 18.72 2.69 2.33
CA TRP A 181 19.16 2.70 0.94
C TRP A 181 18.98 4.08 0.30
N LEU A 182 17.83 4.73 0.50
CA LEU A 182 17.57 6.07 -0.04
C LEU A 182 18.60 7.09 0.48
N ARG A 183 18.91 7.07 1.78
CA ARG A 183 19.92 7.97 2.37
C ARG A 183 21.32 7.70 1.83
N ALA A 184 21.71 6.44 1.70
CA ALA A 184 23.03 6.04 1.23
C ALA A 184 23.26 6.35 -0.27
N ASN A 185 22.18 6.42 -1.07
CA ASN A 185 22.26 6.59 -2.52
C ASN A 185 21.82 7.99 -3.00
N GLY A 186 21.91 9.01 -2.13
CA GLY A 186 21.64 10.41 -2.48
C GLY A 186 20.15 10.73 -2.74
N ALA A 187 19.23 9.86 -2.31
CA ALA A 187 17.78 10.02 -2.45
C ALA A 187 17.11 10.51 -1.15
N THR A 188 17.86 11.21 -0.29
CA THR A 188 17.31 11.79 0.95
C THR A 188 16.17 12.77 0.68
N HIS A 189 16.23 13.53 -0.42
CA HIS A 189 15.15 14.44 -0.80
C HIS A 189 13.83 13.69 -1.06
N THR A 190 13.88 12.57 -1.79
CA THR A 190 12.74 11.66 -2.03
C THR A 190 12.14 11.15 -0.73
N LEU A 191 13.00 10.70 0.21
CA LEU A 191 12.55 10.22 1.52
C LEU A 191 11.86 11.33 2.34
N LEU A 192 12.44 12.53 2.34
CA LEU A 192 11.86 13.68 3.04
C LEU A 192 10.54 14.13 2.41
N ALA A 193 10.44 14.12 1.08
CA ALA A 193 9.20 14.43 0.37
C ALA A 193 8.10 13.43 0.73
N LEU A 194 8.39 12.13 0.73
CA LEU A 194 7.45 11.10 1.17
C LEU A 194 6.94 11.38 2.59
N TYR A 195 7.84 11.65 3.55
CA TYR A 195 7.43 11.92 4.94
C TYR A 195 6.75 13.27 5.18
N ARG A 196 6.88 14.21 4.26
CA ARG A 196 6.14 15.49 4.30
C ARG A 196 4.78 15.41 3.60
N SER A 197 4.54 14.35 2.81
CA SER A 197 3.30 14.13 2.08
C SER A 197 2.20 13.53 2.96
N ALA A 198 1.01 13.39 2.37
CA ALA A 198 -0.13 12.69 2.96
C ALA A 198 0.16 11.22 3.32
N TYR A 199 1.23 10.61 2.78
CA TYR A 199 1.67 9.25 3.15
C TYR A 199 1.75 9.06 4.67
N THR A 200 2.35 10.00 5.39
CA THR A 200 2.56 9.90 6.85
C THR A 200 1.25 10.02 7.63
N ILE A 201 0.24 10.65 7.03
CA ILE A 201 -1.09 10.81 7.60
C ILE A 201 -1.93 9.54 7.37
N GLU A 202 -1.79 8.90 6.21
CA GLU A 202 -2.59 7.73 5.82
C GLU A 202 -2.06 6.39 6.38
N ILE A 203 -0.76 6.27 6.65
CA ILE A 203 -0.17 5.01 7.19
C ILE A 203 -0.94 4.45 8.40
N PRO A 204 -1.26 5.24 9.46
CA PRO A 204 -1.96 4.71 10.62
C PRO A 204 -3.31 4.09 10.26
N PHE A 205 -4.09 4.74 9.38
CA PHE A 205 -5.36 4.22 8.91
C PHE A 205 -5.18 2.92 8.13
N GLY A 206 -4.18 2.85 7.24
CA GLY A 206 -3.86 1.64 6.49
C GLY A 206 -3.49 0.47 7.40
N PHE A 207 -2.68 0.73 8.45
CA PHE A 207 -2.26 -0.28 9.42
C PHE A 207 -3.44 -0.83 10.23
N VAL A 208 -4.27 0.03 10.81
CA VAL A 208 -5.46 -0.39 11.58
C VAL A 208 -6.44 -1.12 10.67
N SER A 209 -6.67 -0.61 9.47
CA SER A 209 -7.54 -1.26 8.49
C SER A 209 -7.05 -2.69 8.16
N GLN A 210 -5.73 -2.90 8.00
CA GLN A 210 -5.16 -4.22 7.70
C GLN A 210 -5.34 -5.20 8.86
N GLN A 211 -5.35 -4.71 10.10
CA GLN A 211 -5.62 -5.53 11.28
C GLN A 211 -7.10 -5.93 11.35
N MET A 212 -8.01 -4.98 11.08
CA MET A 212 -9.46 -5.21 11.13
C MET A 212 -9.98 -6.14 10.03
N SER A 213 -9.37 -6.13 8.84
CA SER A 213 -9.84 -6.94 7.70
C SER A 213 -9.53 -8.44 7.79
N GLY A 214 -8.82 -8.88 8.85
CA GLY A 214 -8.54 -10.31 9.09
C GLY A 214 -7.76 -11.00 7.95
N ALA A 215 -7.94 -12.31 7.79
CA ALA A 215 -7.22 -13.07 6.75
C ALA A 215 -7.69 -12.74 5.33
N ALA A 216 -9.00 -12.49 5.17
CA ALA A 216 -9.63 -12.23 3.88
C ALA A 216 -9.12 -10.93 3.23
N GLN A 217 -8.78 -9.93 4.05
CA GLN A 217 -8.27 -8.64 3.57
C GLN A 217 -9.21 -8.01 2.53
N LEU A 218 -10.50 -8.10 2.82
CA LEU A 218 -11.62 -7.47 2.12
C LEU A 218 -12.26 -6.42 3.02
N VAL A 219 -12.90 -5.43 2.41
CA VAL A 219 -13.60 -4.35 3.11
C VAL A 219 -14.97 -4.13 2.52
N THR A 220 -15.84 -3.52 3.32
CA THR A 220 -17.20 -3.16 2.93
C THR A 220 -17.26 -1.68 2.59
N ASN A 221 -17.95 -1.36 1.49
CA ASN A 221 -18.34 -0.01 1.11
C ASN A 221 -19.87 0.06 1.13
N THR A 222 -20.46 1.01 1.86
CA THR A 222 -21.91 1.25 1.92
C THR A 222 -22.20 2.69 1.54
N LYS A 223 -22.89 2.90 0.41
CA LYS A 223 -23.28 4.23 -0.09
C LYS A 223 -24.67 4.17 -0.71
N GLY A 224 -25.59 5.03 -0.24
CA GLY A 224 -26.96 5.12 -0.76
C GLY A 224 -27.67 3.76 -0.83
N ASP A 225 -27.81 3.11 0.33
CA ASP A 225 -28.39 1.76 0.53
C ASP A 225 -27.71 0.59 -0.22
N VAL A 226 -26.67 0.86 -1.00
CA VAL A 226 -25.89 -0.16 -1.70
C VAL A 226 -24.67 -0.54 -0.88
N THR A 227 -24.59 -1.82 -0.49
CA THR A 227 -23.41 -2.42 0.12
C THR A 227 -22.62 -3.24 -0.89
N SER A 228 -21.30 -3.04 -0.94
CA SER A 228 -20.36 -3.70 -1.85
C SER A 228 -19.15 -4.22 -1.08
N THR A 229 -18.60 -5.36 -1.48
CA THR A 229 -17.31 -5.86 -0.97
C THR A 229 -16.21 -5.60 -1.99
N VAL A 230 -15.06 -5.11 -1.55
CA VAL A 230 -13.88 -4.86 -2.39
C VAL A 230 -12.62 -5.31 -1.66
N GLY A 231 -11.56 -5.61 -2.41
CA GLY A 231 -10.25 -5.88 -1.83
C GLY A 231 -9.72 -4.66 -1.09
N MET A 232 -9.16 -4.90 0.10
CA MET A 232 -8.73 -3.85 1.02
C MET A 232 -7.68 -2.88 0.43
N SER A 233 -6.93 -3.32 -0.58
CA SER A 233 -5.98 -2.46 -1.32
C SER A 233 -6.63 -1.28 -2.06
N MET A 234 -7.95 -1.33 -2.30
CA MET A 234 -8.73 -0.23 -2.90
C MET A 234 -9.36 0.70 -1.86
N ALA A 235 -9.27 0.37 -0.55
CA ALA A 235 -9.68 1.31 0.48
C ALA A 235 -8.77 2.55 0.44
N PRO A 236 -9.33 3.77 0.54
CA PRO A 236 -8.59 5.02 0.45
C PRO A 236 -7.20 5.05 1.12
N PRO A 237 -7.03 4.72 2.41
CA PRO A 237 -5.74 4.87 3.07
C PRO A 237 -4.67 3.96 2.47
N LEU A 238 -5.02 2.70 2.20
CA LEU A 238 -4.06 1.74 1.67
C LEU A 238 -3.74 2.00 0.19
N TRP A 239 -4.74 2.44 -0.59
CA TRP A 239 -4.51 2.83 -1.98
C TRP A 239 -3.58 4.05 -2.06
N LEU A 240 -3.82 5.09 -1.24
CA LEU A 240 -3.00 6.31 -1.21
C LEU A 240 -1.57 6.05 -0.72
N VAL A 241 -1.40 5.21 0.31
CA VAL A 241 -0.07 4.77 0.76
C VAL A 241 0.68 4.07 -0.37
N ASN A 242 0.05 3.12 -1.06
CA ASN A 242 0.65 2.43 -2.19
C ASN A 242 0.96 3.39 -3.34
N PHE A 243 0.06 4.32 -3.64
CA PHE A 243 0.24 5.35 -4.66
C PHE A 243 1.47 6.21 -4.38
N ALA A 244 1.60 6.76 -3.18
CA ALA A 244 2.73 7.59 -2.80
C ALA A 244 4.06 6.83 -2.94
N LEU A 245 4.11 5.59 -2.47
CA LEU A 245 5.29 4.72 -2.58
C LEU A 245 5.67 4.45 -4.05
N LEU A 246 4.70 4.12 -4.90
CA LEU A 246 4.95 3.92 -6.33
C LEU A 246 5.41 5.22 -7.01
N TYR A 247 4.79 6.34 -6.67
CA TYR A 247 5.05 7.62 -7.29
C TYR A 247 6.47 8.12 -7.01
N ILE A 248 6.93 8.01 -5.75
CA ILE A 248 8.31 8.38 -5.40
C ILE A 248 9.36 7.43 -6.00
N VAL A 249 8.99 6.17 -6.31
CA VAL A 249 9.88 5.25 -7.01
C VAL A 249 9.98 5.63 -8.49
N LYS A 250 8.84 5.83 -9.15
CA LYS A 250 8.74 6.34 -10.52
C LYS A 250 7.29 6.76 -10.82
N PRO A 251 7.01 8.00 -11.25
CA PRO A 251 5.64 8.49 -11.47
C PRO A 251 4.83 7.62 -12.44
N SER A 252 5.48 7.05 -13.46
CA SER A 252 4.82 6.17 -14.44
C SER A 252 4.33 4.84 -13.84
N LEU A 253 4.83 4.42 -12.68
CA LEU A 253 4.32 3.24 -11.96
C LEU A 253 3.01 3.57 -11.27
N ALA A 254 2.94 4.71 -10.58
CA ALA A 254 1.69 5.18 -9.97
C ALA A 254 0.61 5.44 -11.03
N ALA A 255 1.00 5.96 -12.20
CA ALA A 255 0.13 6.10 -13.37
C ALA A 255 -0.43 4.77 -13.89
N ALA A 256 0.19 3.63 -13.58
CA ALA A 256 -0.27 2.31 -13.98
C ALA A 256 -1.17 1.61 -12.95
N MET A 257 -1.40 2.23 -11.79
CA MET A 257 -2.35 1.73 -10.79
C MET A 257 -3.79 1.75 -11.32
N PRO A 258 -4.70 0.91 -10.80
CA PRO A 258 -6.11 0.96 -11.15
C PRO A 258 -6.73 2.35 -10.90
N ALA A 259 -7.35 2.92 -11.92
CA ALA A 259 -7.99 4.23 -11.86
C ALA A 259 -9.32 4.22 -11.08
N TYR A 260 -9.97 3.05 -11.03
CA TYR A 260 -11.29 2.85 -10.44
C TYR A 260 -11.32 1.52 -9.69
N TRP A 261 -12.16 1.45 -8.67
CA TRP A 261 -12.47 0.18 -8.01
C TRP A 261 -13.81 -0.40 -8.46
N ALA A 262 -13.93 -1.73 -8.34
CA ALA A 262 -15.09 -2.53 -8.69
C ALA A 262 -15.51 -3.42 -7.50
N PRO A 263 -16.82 -3.66 -7.29
CA PRO A 263 -17.25 -4.66 -6.31
C PRO A 263 -16.78 -6.05 -6.76
N ILE A 264 -16.23 -6.84 -5.83
CA ILE A 264 -15.91 -8.25 -6.06
C ILE A 264 -17.22 -9.01 -6.29
N PRO A 265 -17.32 -9.89 -7.30
CA PRO A 265 -18.48 -10.76 -7.47
C PRO A 265 -18.80 -11.53 -6.20
N GLN A 266 -20.06 -11.52 -5.77
CA GLN A 266 -20.47 -12.01 -4.45
C GLN A 266 -20.02 -13.46 -4.15
N PRO A 267 -20.13 -14.42 -5.09
CA PRO A 267 -19.64 -15.78 -4.84
C PRO A 267 -18.13 -15.84 -4.54
N VAL A 268 -17.34 -14.99 -5.19
CA VAL A 268 -15.89 -14.91 -4.98
C VAL A 268 -15.58 -14.27 -3.62
N ALA A 269 -16.26 -13.16 -3.29
CA ALA A 269 -16.08 -12.49 -2.00
C ALA A 269 -16.42 -13.42 -0.82
N ALA A 270 -17.51 -14.17 -0.92
CA ALA A 270 -17.90 -15.16 0.08
C ALA A 270 -16.84 -16.27 0.23
N ALA A 271 -16.33 -16.80 -0.88
CA ALA A 271 -15.31 -17.84 -0.86
C ALA A 271 -13.98 -17.36 -0.25
N ILE A 272 -13.55 -16.13 -0.55
CA ILE A 272 -12.35 -15.53 0.06
C ILE A 272 -12.55 -15.35 1.56
N LYS A 273 -13.73 -14.89 2.01
CA LYS A 273 -14.04 -14.74 3.45
C LYS A 273 -14.07 -16.07 4.19
N ALA A 274 -14.57 -17.13 3.56
CA ALA A 274 -14.61 -18.46 4.15
C ALA A 274 -13.23 -19.16 4.16
N SER A 275 -12.28 -18.70 3.35
CA SER A 275 -10.94 -19.28 3.29
C SER A 275 -10.11 -18.88 4.52
N PRO A 276 -9.51 -19.85 5.26
CA PRO A 276 -8.65 -19.56 6.40
C PRO A 276 -7.46 -18.66 6.07
N THR A 277 -7.02 -18.68 4.81
CA THR A 277 -5.87 -17.90 4.33
C THR A 277 -6.29 -16.66 3.56
N GLY A 278 -7.58 -16.44 3.31
CA GLY A 278 -8.06 -15.36 2.43
C GLY A 278 -7.69 -15.58 0.95
N GLN A 279 -7.44 -16.83 0.55
CA GLN A 279 -7.05 -17.19 -0.81
C GLN A 279 -8.00 -18.23 -1.40
N VAL A 280 -8.28 -18.13 -2.69
CA VAL A 280 -9.08 -19.12 -3.43
C VAL A 280 -8.42 -19.48 -4.77
N PRO A 281 -8.57 -20.71 -5.30
CA PRO A 281 -7.97 -21.08 -6.58
C PRO A 281 -8.56 -20.25 -7.74
N TRP A 282 -7.71 -19.53 -8.49
CA TRP A 282 -8.15 -18.67 -9.60
C TRP A 282 -8.93 -19.44 -10.66
N SER A 283 -8.48 -20.65 -11.00
CA SER A 283 -9.11 -21.50 -12.01
C SER A 283 -10.58 -21.82 -11.73
N LYS A 284 -11.01 -21.80 -10.47
CA LYS A 284 -12.40 -22.05 -10.06
C LYS A 284 -13.29 -20.81 -10.16
N TYR A 285 -12.71 -19.61 -10.08
CA TYR A 285 -13.46 -18.36 -9.93
C TYR A 285 -13.26 -17.38 -11.09
N ARG A 286 -12.37 -17.68 -12.04
CA ARG A 286 -12.06 -16.82 -13.18
C ARG A 286 -13.30 -16.36 -13.95
N SER A 287 -14.27 -17.25 -14.20
CA SER A 287 -15.47 -16.96 -14.99
C SER A 287 -16.36 -15.86 -14.39
N TYR A 288 -16.23 -15.55 -13.10
CA TYR A 288 -16.95 -14.44 -12.47
C TYR A 288 -16.41 -13.06 -12.86
N PHE A 289 -15.25 -13.00 -13.52
CA PHE A 289 -14.56 -11.77 -13.91
C PHE A 289 -14.59 -11.51 -15.42
N GLU A 290 -15.28 -12.35 -16.19
CA GLU A 290 -15.35 -12.28 -17.66
C GLU A 290 -16.51 -11.41 -18.17
#